data_AF-A0A7S1DBB5-F1
#
_entry.id   AF-A0A7S1DBB5-F1
#
_cell.length_a   1.000
_cell.length_b   1.000
_cell.length_c   1.000
_cell.angle_alpha   90.00
_cell.angle_beta   90.00
_cell.angle_gamma   90.00
#
_symmetry.space_group_name_H-M   'P 1'
#
loop_
_entity.id
_entity.type
_entity.pdbx_description
1 polymer ?
#
loop_
_entity_poly.entity_id
_entity_poly.type
_entity_poly.pdbx_seq_one_letter_code
_entity_poly.pdbx_strand_id
1 'polypeptide(L)'
;HRHSTMSMNNMLLAQLMKDLQDPEIMAEAQKMMRSPEFQAQMKKMSESPAFKQAINQTKDMLKDPEKMQEMEKKMKAAVEAGSKELEKTNASKDAAKSTDANTEESDELEVPNLNIN
;
A
#
# COMPACT_ATOMS: atom_id res chain seq x y z
N HIS A 1 0.16 1.44 23.06
CA HIS A 1 -0.29 1.79 21.69
C HIS A 1 0.79 1.61 20.60
N ARG A 2 1.71 0.62 20.67
CA ARG A 2 2.75 0.39 19.63
C ARG A 2 2.45 -0.73 18.62
N HIS A 3 1.27 -1.36 18.67
CA HIS A 3 0.91 -2.48 17.81
C HIS A 3 0.30 -2.09 16.45
N SER A 4 -0.23 -0.87 16.30
CA SER A 4 -0.97 -0.47 15.08
C SER A 4 -0.09 -0.10 13.88
N THR A 5 1.10 0.47 14.11
CA THR A 5 1.97 0.96 13.03
C THR A 5 2.71 -0.15 12.27
N MET A 6 3.00 -1.29 12.92
CA MET A 6 3.68 -2.42 12.27
C MET A 6 2.76 -3.19 11.30
N SER A 7 1.49 -3.42 11.69
CA SER A 7 0.50 -4.04 10.80
C SER A 7 0.27 -3.23 9.53
N MET A 8 0.13 -1.92 9.65
CA MET A 8 -0.13 -1.04 8.50
C MET A 8 1.03 -1.04 7.50
N ASN A 9 2.28 -1.11 7.99
CA ASN A 9 3.46 -1.22 7.14
C ASN A 9 3.52 -2.57 6.40
N ASN A 10 3.14 -3.67 7.05
CA ASN A 10 3.10 -5.00 6.42
C ASN A 10 2.00 -5.08 5.35
N MET A 11 0.84 -4.48 5.61
CA MET A 11 -0.27 -4.40 4.67
C MET A 11 0.09 -3.57 3.44
N LEU A 12 0.72 -2.41 3.64
CA LEU A 12 1.22 -1.56 2.54
C LEU A 12 2.26 -2.28 1.69
N LEU A 13 3.19 -3.02 2.32
CA LEU A 13 4.18 -3.81 1.62
C LEU A 13 3.55 -4.94 0.79
N ALA A 14 2.55 -5.64 1.34
CA ALA A 14 1.82 -6.67 0.64
C ALA A 14 1.05 -6.13 -0.57
N GLN A 15 0.38 -4.98 -0.40
CA GLN A 15 -0.30 -4.29 -1.48
C GLN A 15 0.69 -3.85 -2.57
N LEU A 16 1.81 -3.24 -2.19
CA LEU A 16 2.87 -2.85 -3.13
C LEU A 16 3.43 -4.06 -3.90
N MET A 17 3.63 -5.20 -3.25
CA MET A 17 4.08 -6.41 -3.95
C MET A 17 3.04 -6.95 -4.94
N LYS A 18 1.75 -6.81 -4.62
CA LYS A 18 0.66 -7.17 -5.52
C LYS A 18 0.59 -6.22 -6.71
N ASP A 19 0.71 -4.92 -6.47
CA ASP A 19 0.70 -3.90 -7.52
C ASP A 19 1.94 -4.03 -8.42
N LEU A 20 3.10 -4.42 -7.89
CA LEU A 20 4.29 -4.72 -8.71
C LEU A 20 4.18 -6.01 -9.52
N GLN A 21 3.25 -6.92 -9.21
CA GLN A 21 2.96 -8.07 -10.09
C GLN A 21 2.11 -7.65 -11.29
N ASP A 22 1.45 -6.50 -11.22
CA ASP A 22 0.70 -5.94 -12.32
C ASP A 22 1.65 -5.31 -13.35
N PRO A 23 1.67 -5.80 -14.60
CA PRO A 23 2.59 -5.31 -15.62
C PRO A 23 2.30 -3.86 -16.03
N GLU A 24 1.07 -3.38 -15.91
CA GLU A 24 0.70 -1.99 -16.23
C GLU A 24 1.23 -1.03 -15.17
N ILE A 25 1.04 -1.36 -13.89
CA ILE A 25 1.63 -0.60 -12.78
C ILE A 25 3.16 -0.60 -12.88
N MET A 26 3.77 -1.75 -13.20
CA MET A 26 5.21 -1.85 -13.33
C MET A 26 5.72 -0.97 -14.49
N ALA A 27 5.00 -0.92 -15.61
CA ALA A 27 5.32 -0.05 -16.75
C ALA A 27 5.17 1.44 -16.39
N GLU A 28 4.14 1.81 -15.63
CA GLU A 28 3.94 3.18 -15.16
C GLU A 28 5.02 3.61 -14.16
N ALA A 29 5.35 2.74 -13.20
CA ALA A 29 6.45 2.95 -12.27
C ALA A 29 7.80 3.10 -13.01
N GLN A 30 8.06 2.26 -14.02
CA GLN A 30 9.24 2.40 -14.87
C GLN A 30 9.25 3.72 -15.66
N LYS A 31 8.09 4.16 -16.15
CA LYS A 31 7.96 5.45 -16.84
C LYS A 31 8.25 6.62 -15.90
N MET A 32 7.73 6.59 -14.67
CA MET A 32 8.06 7.59 -13.64
C MET A 32 9.55 7.55 -13.27
N MET A 33 10.15 6.38 -13.11
CA MET A 33 11.58 6.23 -12.83
C MET A 33 12.47 6.77 -13.96
N ARG A 34 12.01 6.65 -15.20
CA ARG A 34 12.68 7.22 -16.38
C ARG A 34 12.41 8.70 -16.57
N SER A 35 11.49 9.29 -15.81
CA SER A 35 11.21 10.73 -15.93
C SER A 35 12.45 11.56 -15.56
N PRO A 36 12.70 12.67 -16.27
CA PRO A 36 13.86 13.53 -16.00
C PRO A 36 13.80 14.18 -14.61
N GLU A 37 12.60 14.45 -14.10
CA GLU A 37 12.39 14.99 -12.74
C GLU A 37 12.84 13.99 -11.68
N PHE A 38 12.41 12.73 -11.81
CA PHE A 38 12.85 11.67 -10.91
C PHE A 38 14.36 11.43 -11.00
N GLN A 39 14.93 11.42 -12.22
CA GLN A 39 16.38 11.29 -12.40
C GLN A 39 17.15 12.45 -11.76
N ALA A 40 16.67 13.69 -11.90
CA ALA A 40 17.29 14.85 -11.28
C ALA A 40 17.25 14.77 -9.75
N GLN A 41 16.10 14.36 -9.19
CA GLN A 41 15.94 14.18 -7.76
C GLN A 41 16.80 13.03 -7.22
N MET A 42 16.84 11.89 -7.92
CA MET A 42 17.70 10.76 -7.59
C MET A 42 19.17 11.13 -7.69
N LYS A 43 19.58 11.92 -8.68
CA LYS A 43 20.96 12.40 -8.80
C LYS A 43 21.34 13.25 -7.60
N LYS A 44 20.51 14.24 -7.25
CA LYS A 44 20.72 15.09 -6.06
C LYS A 44 20.77 14.28 -4.76
N MET A 45 19.91 13.27 -4.64
CA MET A 45 19.91 12.37 -3.49
C MET A 45 21.14 11.47 -3.48
N SER A 46 21.59 10.98 -4.64
CA SER A 46 22.77 10.13 -4.79
C SER A 46 24.09 10.83 -4.47
N GLU A 47 24.10 12.15 -4.61
CA GLU A 47 25.24 12.97 -4.23
C GLU A 47 25.34 13.12 -2.70
N SER A 48 24.24 12.91 -1.97
CA SER A 48 24.23 13.00 -0.51
C SER A 48 25.09 11.89 0.13
N PRO A 49 25.87 12.21 1.17
CA PRO A 49 26.70 11.23 1.87
C PRO A 49 25.86 10.14 2.54
N ALA A 50 24.67 10.49 3.03
CA ALA A 50 23.73 9.53 3.61
C ALA A 50 23.30 8.47 2.60
N PHE A 51 23.00 8.87 1.35
CA PHE A 51 22.65 7.91 0.31
C PHE A 51 23.84 7.05 -0.11
N LYS A 52 25.04 7.63 -0.21
CA LYS A 52 26.27 6.85 -0.51
C LYS A 52 26.56 5.80 0.56
N GLN A 53 26.39 6.15 1.83
CA GLN A 53 26.50 5.20 2.94
C GLN A 53 25.43 4.12 2.86
N ALA A 54 24.16 4.50 2.64
CA ALA A 54 23.07 3.55 2.48
C ALA A 54 23.33 2.57 1.33
N ILE A 55 23.72 3.07 0.14
CA ILE A 55 24.06 2.23 -1.02
C ILE A 55 25.22 1.28 -0.70
N ASN A 56 26.25 1.74 0.01
CA ASN A 56 27.36 0.87 0.38
C ASN A 56 26.92 -0.22 1.36
N GLN A 57 26.12 0.11 2.37
CA GLN A 57 25.56 -0.86 3.31
C GLN A 57 24.63 -1.85 2.61
N THR A 58 23.77 -1.37 1.71
CA THR A 58 22.90 -2.23 0.91
C THR A 58 23.72 -3.12 -0.03
N LYS A 59 24.79 -2.60 -0.66
CA LYS A 59 25.69 -3.41 -1.49
C LYS A 59 26.38 -4.51 -0.70
N ASP A 60 26.82 -4.22 0.53
CA ASP A 60 27.41 -5.23 1.41
C ASP A 60 26.39 -6.29 1.79
N MET A 61 25.17 -5.89 2.15
CA MET A 61 24.06 -6.81 2.39
C MET A 61 23.67 -7.65 1.16
N LEU A 62 23.70 -7.08 -0.04
CA LEU A 62 23.38 -7.79 -1.29
C LEU A 62 24.47 -8.78 -1.72
N LYS A 63 25.72 -8.52 -1.33
CA LYS A 63 26.84 -9.44 -1.58
C LYS A 63 26.84 -10.64 -0.64
N ASP A 64 26.17 -10.51 0.50
CA ASP A 64 26.04 -11.56 1.49
C ASP A 64 24.75 -12.37 1.24
N PRO A 65 24.86 -13.59 0.69
CA PRO A 65 23.69 -14.39 0.34
C PRO A 65 22.87 -14.81 1.56
N GLU A 66 23.50 -14.97 2.74
CA GLU A 66 22.79 -15.32 3.97
C GLU A 66 21.93 -14.15 4.47
N LYS A 67 22.47 -12.93 4.44
CA LYS A 67 21.73 -11.70 4.76
C LYS A 67 20.58 -11.46 3.78
N MET A 68 20.82 -11.69 2.49
CA MET A 68 19.74 -11.61 1.49
C MET A 68 18.64 -12.62 1.78
N GLN A 69 18.98 -13.89 2.04
CA GLN A 69 17.98 -14.92 2.35
C GLN A 69 17.20 -14.60 3.62
N GLU A 70 17.86 -14.09 4.67
CA GLU A 70 17.18 -13.68 5.89
C GLU A 70 16.21 -12.52 5.63
N MET A 71 16.64 -11.53 4.85
CA MET A 71 15.80 -10.40 4.45
C MET A 71 14.61 -10.86 3.61
N GLU A 72 14.83 -11.71 2.62
CA GLU A 72 13.79 -12.26 1.74
C GLU A 72 12.77 -13.06 2.55
N LYS A 73 13.24 -13.87 3.52
CA LYS A 73 12.36 -14.62 4.43
C LYS A 73 11.53 -13.70 5.32
N LYS A 74 12.14 -12.65 5.90
CA LYS A 74 11.44 -11.64 6.71
C LYS A 74 10.41 -10.88 5.88
N MET A 75 10.79 -10.48 4.66
CA MET A 75 9.91 -9.80 3.71
C MET A 75 8.73 -10.69 3.32
N LYS A 76 8.99 -11.95 2.96
CA LYS A 76 7.94 -12.93 2.65
C LYS A 76 6.99 -13.14 3.83
N ALA A 77 7.52 -13.28 5.05
CA ALA A 77 6.69 -13.42 6.25
C ALA A 77 5.83 -12.17 6.52
N ALA A 78 6.40 -10.97 6.35
CA ALA A 78 5.70 -9.71 6.50
C ALA A 78 4.60 -9.53 5.45
N VAL A 79 4.88 -9.87 4.20
CA VAL A 79 3.92 -9.85 3.10
C VAL A 79 2.81 -10.85 3.34
N GLU A 80 3.12 -12.08 3.72
CA GLU A 80 2.10 -13.10 3.98
C GLU A 80 1.20 -12.73 5.17
N ALA A 81 1.78 -12.15 6.23
CA ALA A 81 1.01 -11.62 7.35
C ALA A 81 0.13 -10.42 6.93
N GLY A 82 0.68 -9.50 6.13
CA GLY A 82 -0.03 -8.35 5.59
C GLY A 82 -1.18 -8.76 4.66
N SER A 83 -0.95 -9.70 3.75
CA SER A 83 -1.96 -10.25 2.84
C SER A 83 -3.10 -10.95 3.59
N LYS A 84 -2.77 -11.78 4.60
CA LYS A 84 -3.78 -12.43 5.45
C LYS A 84 -4.63 -11.41 6.21
N GLU A 85 -4.05 -10.29 6.61
CA GLU A 85 -4.78 -9.22 7.28
C GLU A 85 -5.63 -8.41 6.30
N LEU A 86 -5.08 -8.10 5.12
CA LEU A 86 -5.79 -7.45 4.00
C LEU A 86 -7.01 -8.27 3.54
N GLU A 87 -6.89 -9.59 3.42
CA GLU A 87 -8.02 -10.47 3.11
C GLU A 87 -9.09 -10.44 4.20
N LYS A 88 -8.71 -10.47 5.48
CA LYS A 88 -9.67 -10.35 6.59
C LYS A 88 -10.37 -8.99 6.61
N THR A 89 -9.63 -7.92 6.32
CA THR A 89 -10.19 -6.56 6.23
C THR A 89 -11.09 -6.40 5.00
N ASN A 90 -10.71 -6.93 3.84
CA ASN A 90 -11.54 -6.91 2.63
C ASN A 90 -12.78 -7.79 2.77
N ALA A 91 -12.66 -9.02 3.30
CA ALA A 91 -13.82 -9.87 3.58
C ALA A 91 -14.83 -9.21 4.54
N SER A 92 -14.34 -8.41 5.50
CA SER A 92 -15.20 -7.62 6.39
C SER A 92 -15.83 -6.41 5.69
N LYS A 93 -15.22 -5.91 4.61
CA LYS A 93 -15.70 -4.79 3.79
C LYS A 93 -16.70 -5.23 2.71
N ASP A 94 -16.52 -6.41 2.13
CA ASP A 94 -17.47 -7.04 1.21
C ASP A 94 -18.73 -7.55 1.96
N ALA A 95 -18.59 -8.01 3.21
CA ALA A 95 -19.74 -8.30 4.07
C ALA A 95 -20.54 -7.04 4.43
N ALA A 96 -19.87 -5.89 4.65
CA ALA A 96 -20.54 -4.62 4.94
C ALA A 96 -21.14 -3.93 3.70
N LYS A 97 -20.63 -4.21 2.49
CA LYS A 97 -21.16 -3.66 1.23
C LYS A 97 -22.33 -4.49 0.66
N SER A 98 -22.48 -5.74 1.09
CA SER A 98 -23.59 -6.61 0.66
C SER A 98 -24.87 -6.43 1.47
N THR A 99 -24.85 -5.63 2.55
CA THR A 99 -26.01 -5.33 3.40
C THR A 99 -26.56 -3.90 3.23
N ASP A 100 -26.13 -3.16 2.21
CA ASP A 100 -26.60 -1.78 1.94
C ASP A 100 -27.06 -1.61 0.47
N ALA A 101 -27.76 -2.62 -0.06
CA ALA A 101 -28.38 -2.55 -1.39
C ALA A 101 -29.83 -3.07 -1.41
N ASN A 102 -30.50 -3.17 -0.26
CA ASN A 102 -31.90 -3.55 -0.21
C ASN A 102 -32.62 -3.01 1.05
N THR A 103 -32.74 -1.69 1.16
CA THR A 103 -33.77 -1.05 2.00
C THR A 103 -34.36 0.10 1.22
N GLU A 104 -35.40 -0.23 0.46
CA GLU A 104 -36.65 0.54 0.33
C GLU A 104 -36.50 2.06 0.18
N GLU A 105 -36.37 2.49 -1.07
CA GLU A 105 -36.88 3.78 -1.53
C GLU A 105 -38.42 3.70 -1.52
N SER A 106 -39.02 3.90 -0.36
CA SER A 106 -40.46 4.11 -0.17
C SER A 106 -40.66 4.79 1.18
N ASP A 107 -40.55 6.12 1.21
CA ASP A 107 -41.34 6.94 2.14
C ASP A 107 -41.41 8.38 1.60
N GLU A 108 -42.40 8.56 0.73
CA GLU A 108 -43.38 9.64 0.78
C GLU A 108 -43.02 10.83 1.71
N LEU A 109 -42.47 11.90 1.11
CA LEU A 109 -42.39 13.20 1.77
C LEU A 109 -43.80 13.80 1.84
N GLU A 110 -44.57 13.45 2.88
CA GLU A 110 -45.73 14.24 3.29
C GLU A 110 -45.26 15.63 3.71
N VAL A 111 -45.62 16.62 2.89
CA VAL A 111 -45.45 18.04 3.16
C VAL A 111 -46.38 18.47 4.30
N PRO A 112 -45.89 18.95 5.46
CA PRO A 112 -46.77 19.60 6.42
C PRO A 112 -47.18 20.98 5.89
N ASN A 113 -48.47 21.10 5.59
CA ASN A 113 -49.17 22.30 5.21
C ASN A 113 -49.05 23.39 6.30
N LEU A 114 -48.13 24.34 6.12
CA LEU A 114 -48.07 25.56 6.94
C LEU A 114 -49.07 26.58 6.41
N ASN A 115 -50.27 26.52 6.98
CA ASN A 115 -51.31 27.53 6.86
C ASN A 115 -50.85 28.86 7.48
N ILE A 116 -50.33 29.77 6.66
CA ILE A 116 -50.12 31.17 7.02
C ILE A 116 -51.42 31.91 6.69
N ASN A 117 -52.14 32.31 7.73
CA ASN A 117 -53.30 33.20 7.65
C ASN A 117 -52.89 34.58 8.18
#